data_AF-A0AAV5TG99-F1
#
_entry.id   AF-A0AAV5TG99-F1
#
_cell.length_a   1.000
_cell.length_b   1.000
_cell.length_c   1.000
_cell.angle_alpha   90.00
_cell.angle_beta   90.00
_cell.angle_gamma   90.00
#
_symmetry.space_group_name_H-M   'P 1'
#
loop_
_entity.id
_entity.type
_entity.pdbx_description
1 polymer ?
#
loop_
_entity_poly.entity_id
_entity_poly.type
_entity_poly.pdbx_seq_one_letter_code
_entity_poly.pdbx_strand_id
1 'polypeptide(L)'
;EMKEFLLVFFALIQFVRATSFTSCPNGFDLVRDGECRGLVANLTITVDMGVNKAIEKCAEVNGQPVIIHNEEHQSYWKQQAPDTMEGFLI
;
A
#
# COMPACT_ATOMS: atom_id res chain seq x y z
N GLU A 1 23.91 -3.21 -38.07
CA GLU A 1 23.91 -1.82 -37.58
C GLU A 1 22.60 -1.41 -36.88
N MET A 2 21.46 -1.17 -37.55
CA MET A 2 20.22 -0.78 -36.82
C MET A 2 19.60 -1.87 -35.93
N LYS A 3 19.82 -3.15 -36.23
CA LYS A 3 19.29 -4.28 -35.45
C LYS A 3 19.99 -4.45 -34.10
N GLU A 4 21.28 -4.11 -34.02
CA GLU A 4 22.06 -4.18 -32.78
C GLU A 4 21.62 -3.08 -31.81
N PHE A 5 21.38 -1.86 -32.30
CA PHE A 5 20.81 -0.78 -31.48
C PHE A 5 19.42 -1.13 -30.92
N LEU A 6 18.56 -1.76 -31.73
CA LEU A 6 17.22 -2.17 -31.29
C LEU A 6 17.27 -3.23 -30.18
N LEU A 7 18.18 -4.21 -30.30
CA LEU A 7 18.37 -5.26 -29.30
C LEU A 7 18.92 -4.70 -27.98
N VAL A 8 19.87 -3.77 -28.06
CA VAL A 8 20.41 -3.07 -26.88
C VAL A 8 19.31 -2.23 -26.20
N PHE A 9 18.49 -1.53 -26.98
CA PHE A 9 17.37 -0.74 -26.43
C PHE A 9 16.33 -1.63 -25.73
N PHE A 10 15.97 -2.77 -26.33
CA PHE A 10 15.08 -3.76 -25.71
C PHE A 10 15.68 -4.36 -24.42
N ALA A 11 16.99 -4.64 -24.41
CA ALA A 11 17.68 -5.15 -23.23
C ALA A 11 17.72 -4.11 -22.09
N LEU A 12 17.91 -2.83 -22.40
CA LEU A 12 17.87 -1.75 -21.41
C LEU A 12 16.46 -1.56 -20.83
N ILE A 13 15.41 -1.66 -21.65
CA ILE A 13 14.02 -1.59 -21.17
C ILE A 13 13.69 -2.78 -20.24
N GLN A 14 14.24 -3.97 -20.50
CA GLN A 14 14.09 -5.13 -19.62
C GLN A 14 14.84 -4.95 -18.29
N PHE A 15 16.05 -4.38 -18.31
CA PHE A 15 16.83 -4.11 -17.11
C PHE A 15 16.18 -3.05 -16.19
N VAL A 16 15.57 -2.00 -16.76
CA VAL A 16 14.87 -0.96 -15.98
C VAL A 16 13.58 -1.49 -15.34
N ARG A 17 12.91 -2.48 -15.94
CA ARG A 17 11.76 -3.16 -15.31
C ARG A 17 12.14 -3.96 -14.06
N ALA A 18 13.39 -4.40 -13.94
CA ALA A 18 13.87 -5.18 -12.80
C ALA A 18 14.26 -4.33 -11.58
N THR A 19 14.31 -3.00 -11.70
CA THR A 19 14.75 -2.10 -10.61
C THR A 19 13.60 -1.41 -9.88
N SER A 20 12.37 -1.90 -10.00
CA SER A 20 11.22 -1.27 -9.38
C SER A 20 10.72 -2.10 -8.19
N PHE A 21 10.77 -1.53 -6.98
CA PHE A 21 9.97 -1.86 -5.80
C PHE A 21 10.38 -3.03 -4.89
N THR A 22 11.58 -3.00 -4.32
CA THR A 22 11.82 -3.70 -3.03
C THR A 22 11.55 -2.81 -1.81
N SER A 23 11.20 -1.54 -1.99
CA SER A 23 10.93 -0.61 -0.90
C SER A 23 9.58 0.07 -1.10
N CYS A 24 8.71 -0.04 -0.09
CA CYS A 24 7.49 0.74 -0.01
C CYS A 24 7.81 2.24 0.14
N PRO A 25 6.87 3.14 -0.22
CA PRO A 25 7.02 4.56 0.07
C PRO A 25 7.25 4.80 1.57
N ASN A 26 7.87 5.92 1.92
CA ASN A 26 8.10 6.27 3.33
C ASN A 26 6.78 6.26 4.12
N GLY A 27 6.79 5.63 5.30
CA GLY A 27 5.61 5.48 6.15
C GLY A 27 4.72 4.27 5.82
N PHE A 28 5.17 3.41 4.89
CA PHE A 28 4.50 2.15 4.56
C PHE A 28 5.45 0.96 4.76
N ASP A 29 4.90 -0.10 5.32
CA ASP A 29 5.59 -1.37 5.52
C ASP A 29 5.32 -2.30 4.34
N LEU A 30 6.36 -3.02 3.91
CA LEU A 30 6.21 -4.15 3.01
C LEU A 30 5.65 -5.33 3.80
N VAL A 31 4.45 -5.78 3.46
CA VAL A 31 3.83 -6.97 4.04
C VAL A 31 3.93 -8.16 3.09
N ARG A 32 3.44 -9.33 3.53
CA ARG A 32 3.38 -10.53 2.68
C ARG A 32 2.59 -10.23 1.40
N ASP A 33 2.94 -10.93 0.31
CA ASP A 33 2.37 -10.77 -1.03
C ASP A 33 2.77 -9.50 -1.80
N GLY A 34 3.77 -8.76 -1.30
CA GLY A 34 4.34 -7.61 -2.01
C GLY A 34 3.48 -6.35 -1.91
N GLU A 35 2.52 -6.32 -0.99
CA GLU A 35 1.71 -5.14 -0.72
C GLU A 35 2.43 -4.16 0.23
N CYS A 36 2.18 -2.87 0.03
CA CYS A 36 2.60 -1.81 0.95
C CYS A 36 1.41 -1.37 1.80
N ARG A 37 1.55 -1.42 3.12
CA ARG A 37 0.49 -1.04 4.07
C ARG A 37 0.97 0.00 5.05
N GLY A 38 0.10 0.93 5.44
CA GLY A 38 0.48 2.02 6.32
C GLY A 38 -0.68 2.97 6.61
N LEU A 39 -0.47 3.85 7.59
CA LEU A 39 -1.45 4.84 8.01
C LEU A 39 -1.29 6.13 7.19
N VAL A 40 -2.36 6.56 6.53
CA VAL A 40 -2.34 7.79 5.71
C VAL A 40 -2.74 9.03 6.50
N ALA A 41 -3.75 8.91 7.37
CA ALA A 41 -4.25 10.02 8.17
C ALA A 41 -5.00 9.54 9.41
N ASN A 42 -5.04 10.37 10.45
CA ASN A 42 -5.92 10.22 11.59
C ASN A 42 -6.99 11.32 11.54
N LEU A 43 -8.27 10.95 11.57
CA LEU A 43 -9.40 11.86 11.39
C LEU A 43 -10.44 11.65 12.48
N THR A 44 -10.96 12.74 13.04
CA THR A 44 -12.14 12.72 13.90
C THR A 44 -13.38 13.01 13.06
N ILE A 45 -14.13 11.96 12.72
CA ILE A 45 -15.31 12.04 11.85
C ILE A 45 -16.44 11.16 12.41
N THR A 46 -17.65 11.39 11.94
CA THR A 46 -18.78 10.52 12.25
C THR A 46 -18.68 9.21 11.48
N VAL A 47 -19.27 8.15 12.04
CA VAL A 47 -19.17 6.79 11.48
C VAL A 47 -19.70 6.71 10.04
N ASP A 48 -20.76 7.44 9.72
CA ASP A 48 -21.36 7.51 8.38
C ASP A 48 -20.42 8.12 7.33
N MET A 49 -19.49 8.98 7.74
CA MET A 49 -18.49 9.58 6.85
C MET A 49 -17.23 8.73 6.69
N GLY A 50 -17.04 7.73 7.56
CA GLY A 50 -15.81 6.95 7.69
C GLY A 50 -15.30 6.37 6.36
N VAL A 51 -16.16 5.60 5.68
CA VAL A 51 -15.82 4.91 4.44
C VAL A 51 -15.44 5.89 3.32
N ASN A 52 -16.26 6.92 3.11
CA ASN A 52 -16.02 7.91 2.05
C ASN A 52 -14.72 8.68 2.29
N LYS A 53 -14.43 9.05 3.54
CA LYS A 53 -13.19 9.75 3.88
C LYS A 53 -11.96 8.86 3.78
N ALA A 54 -12.07 7.57 4.12
CA ALA A 54 -11.00 6.61 3.91
C ALA A 54 -10.67 6.46 2.41
N ILE A 55 -11.68 6.33 1.54
CA ILE A 55 -11.50 6.28 0.08
C ILE A 55 -10.80 7.54 -0.43
N GLU A 56 -11.30 8.72 -0.05
CA GLU A 56 -10.74 10.01 -0.45
C GLU A 56 -9.27 10.13 -0.04
N LYS A 57 -8.92 9.79 1.21
CA LYS A 57 -7.55 9.93 1.72
C LYS A 57 -6.60 8.91 1.14
N CYS A 58 -7.01 7.64 1.01
CA CYS A 58 -6.17 6.62 0.39
C CYS A 58 -5.91 6.93 -1.09
N ALA A 59 -6.84 7.56 -1.79
CA ALA A 59 -6.64 7.98 -3.19
C ALA A 59 -5.54 9.04 -3.35
N GLU A 60 -5.32 9.92 -2.36
CA GLU A 60 -4.25 10.94 -2.39
C GLU A 60 -2.84 10.32 -2.51
N VAL A 61 -2.66 9.08 -2.06
CA VAL A 61 -1.39 8.34 -2.11
C VAL A 61 -1.38 7.20 -3.14
N ASN A 62 -2.34 7.19 -4.07
CA ASN A 62 -2.57 6.08 -5.01
C ASN A 62 -2.79 4.72 -4.31
N GLY A 63 -3.31 4.74 -3.07
CA GLY A 63 -3.64 3.57 -2.28
C GLY A 63 -5.12 3.23 -2.33
N GLN A 64 -5.48 2.19 -1.58
CA GLN A 64 -6.87 1.79 -1.36
C GLN A 64 -7.14 1.68 0.15
N PRO A 65 -8.38 1.88 0.60
CA PRO A 65 -8.76 1.58 1.98
C PRO A 65 -8.43 0.14 2.36
N VAL A 66 -8.21 -0.10 3.65
CA VAL A 66 -7.95 -1.45 4.17
C VAL A 66 -9.11 -2.40 3.82
N ILE A 67 -8.77 -3.56 3.26
CA ILE A 67 -9.70 -4.67 3.05
C ILE A 67 -9.10 -5.94 3.68
N ILE A 68 -9.83 -6.50 4.64
CA ILE A 68 -9.38 -7.66 5.41
C ILE A 68 -9.98 -8.92 4.79
N HIS A 69 -9.13 -9.75 4.17
CA HIS A 69 -9.54 -10.98 3.51
C HIS A 69 -9.20 -12.25 4.30
N ASN A 70 -8.25 -12.17 5.22
CA ASN A 70 -7.76 -13.32 5.98
C ASN A 70 -7.21 -12.90 7.36
N GLU A 71 -6.84 -13.89 8.17
CA GLU A 71 -6.34 -13.70 9.54
C GLU A 71 -4.99 -12.96 9.59
N GLU A 72 -4.14 -13.11 8.58
CA GLU A 72 -2.88 -12.38 8.53
C GLU A 72 -3.13 -10.88 8.35
N HIS A 73 -4.04 -10.49 7.45
CA HIS A 73 -4.39 -9.09 7.25
C HIS A 73 -4.93 -8.49 8.55
N GLN A 74 -5.82 -9.24 9.22
CA GLN A 74 -6.37 -8.85 10.51
C GLN A 74 -5.27 -8.70 11.57
N SER A 75 -4.30 -9.61 11.60
CA SER A 75 -3.21 -9.62 12.58
C SER A 75 -2.25 -8.45 12.39
N TYR A 76 -1.97 -8.06 11.15
CA TYR A 76 -1.18 -6.85 10.86
C TYR A 76 -1.88 -5.60 11.42
N TRP A 77 -3.14 -5.38 11.05
CA TRP A 77 -3.85 -4.16 11.46
C TRP A 77 -4.18 -4.10 12.95
N LYS A 78 -4.31 -5.25 13.63
CA LYS A 78 -4.38 -5.30 15.10
C LYS A 78 -3.13 -4.76 15.78
N GLN A 79 -1.94 -4.96 15.21
CA GLN A 79 -0.69 -4.44 15.78
C GLN A 79 -0.54 -2.93 15.57
N GLN A 80 -1.20 -2.39 14.54
CA GLN A 80 -1.15 -0.97 14.20
C GLN A 80 -2.26 -0.15 14.88
N ALA A 81 -3.36 -0.80 15.23
CA ALA A 81 -4.49 -0.15 15.89
C ALA A 81 -4.09 0.34 17.29
N PRO A 82 -4.56 1.54 17.72
CA PRO A 82 -4.36 2.01 19.08
C PRO A 82 -5.03 1.07 20.08
N ASP A 83 -4.43 0.91 21.26
CA ASP A 83 -5.02 0.14 22.34
C ASP A 83 -6.38 0.74 22.74
N THR A 84 -7.45 -0.03 22.62
CA THR A 84 -8.77 0.37 23.12
C THR A 84 -9.37 -0.73 24.01
N MET A 85 -10.15 -0.33 25.01
CA MET A 85 -10.85 -1.26 25.91
C MET A 85 -12.10 -1.89 25.27
N GLU A 86 -12.52 -1.43 24.09
CA GLU A 86 -13.75 -1.86 23.40
C GLU A 86 -13.48 -2.70 22.13
N GLY A 87 -12.22 -3.14 21.94
CA GLY A 87 -11.80 -3.94 20.79
C GLY A 87 -10.72 -3.25 19.96
N PHE A 88 -10.65 -3.56 18.66
CA PHE A 88 -9.73 -2.90 17.72
C PHE A 88 -10.55 -2.04 16.77
N LEU A 89 -10.31 -0.73 16.77
CA LEU A 89 -10.78 0.18 15.73
C LEU A 89 -9.75 0.16 14.61
N ILE A 90 -10.07 -0.59 13.54
CA ILE A 90 -9.30 -0.64 12.29
C ILE A 90 -10.08 0.12 11.23
#